data_AF-A0A7W1ZYJ1-F1
#
_entry.id   AF-A0A7W1ZYJ1-F1
#
_cell.length_a   1.000
_cell.length_b   1.000
_cell.length_c   1.000
_cell.angle_alpha   90.00
_cell.angle_beta   90.00
_cell.angle_gamma   90.00
#
_symmetry.space_group_name_H-M   'P 1'
#
loop_
_entity.id
_entity.type
_entity.pdbx_description
1 polymer ?
#
loop_
_entity_poly.entity_id
_entity_poly.type
_entity_poly.pdbx_seq_one_letter_code
_entity_poly.pdbx_strand_id
1 'polypeptide(L)' 'MKDDEVVVVADVFGDGLAQIAEVVEPSSDRRAVRELEKALKNDPNFAPFVPANYDKRSDTVRVILKINRVDIQTHTK' A
#
# COMPACT_ATOMS: atom_id res chain seq x y z
N MET A 1 -0.08 22.18 9.49
CA MET A 1 0.87 21.13 9.03
C MET A 1 0.13 20.41 7.91
N LYS A 2 0.68 20.35 6.70
CA LYS A 2 0.05 19.56 5.64
C LYS A 2 0.23 18.10 6.06
N ASP A 3 -0.88 17.39 6.25
CA ASP A 3 -0.83 15.95 6.50
C ASP A 3 -0.05 15.30 5.36
N ASP A 4 0.98 14.52 5.69
CA ASP A 4 1.78 13.80 4.70
C ASP A 4 0.92 12.67 4.13
N GLU A 5 0.28 12.96 3.00
CA GLU A 5 -0.53 12.03 2.21
C GLU A 5 0.31 11.42 1.08
N VAL A 6 0.06 10.14 0.80
CA VAL A 6 0.58 9.44 -0.38
C VAL A 6 -0.57 8.74 -1.07
N VAL A 7 -0.73 9.00 -2.37
CA VAL A 7 -1.71 8.29 -3.20
C VAL A 7 -0.98 7.52 -4.29
N VAL A 8 -1.17 6.20 -4.32
CA VAL A 8 -0.57 5.32 -5.32
C VAL A 8 -1.61 4.42 -5.97
N VAL A 9 -1.37 4.11 -7.24
CA VAL A 9 -2.07 3.04 -7.95
C VAL A 9 -1.19 1.80 -7.91
N ALA A 10 -1.75 0.67 -7.49
CA ALA A 10 -1.04 -0.60 -7.45
C ALA A 10 -1.83 -1.69 -8.18
N ASP A 11 -1.11 -2.57 -8.87
CA ASP A 11 -1.64 -3.81 -9.42
C ASP A 11 -1.40 -4.92 -8.39
N VAL A 12 -2.46 -5.57 -7.96
CA VAL A 12 -2.46 -6.67 -6.98
C VAL A 12 -2.68 -7.98 -7.72
N PHE A 13 -1.76 -8.93 -7.55
CA PHE A 13 -1.77 -10.21 -8.23
C PHE A 13 -2.53 -11.29 -7.45
N GLY A 14 -2.80 -12.42 -8.11
CA GLY A 14 -3.53 -13.54 -7.56
C GLY A 14 -2.86 -14.27 -6.39
N ASP A 15 -1.64 -13.91 -6.03
CA ASP A 15 -0.90 -14.36 -4.83
C ASP A 15 -0.90 -13.33 -3.70
N GLY A 16 -1.58 -12.18 -3.89
CA GLY A 16 -1.69 -11.09 -2.93
C GLY A 16 -0.51 -10.11 -2.92
N LEU A 17 0.53 -10.35 -3.73
CA LEU A 17 1.60 -9.38 -3.94
C LEU A 17 1.09 -8.18 -4.73
N ALA A 18 1.74 -7.03 -4.55
CA ALA A 18 1.38 -5.82 -5.26
C ALA A 18 2.58 -5.08 -5.82
N GLN A 19 2.37 -4.42 -6.95
CA GLN A 19 3.35 -3.53 -7.57
C GLN A 19 2.75 -2.15 -7.78
N ILE A 20 3.47 -1.10 -7.36
CA ILE A 20 3.09 0.27 -7.69
C ILE A 20 3.18 0.46 -9.21
N ALA A 21 2.06 0.80 -9.82
CA ALA A 21 1.95 1.17 -11.22
C ALA A 21 2.19 2.67 -11.41
N GLU A 22 1.70 3.50 -10.47
CA GLU A 22 1.78 4.95 -10.54
C GLU A 22 1.76 5.59 -9.15
N VAL A 23 2.49 6.70 -8.98
CA VAL A 23 2.37 7.59 -7.82
C VAL A 23 1.58 8.82 -8.26
N VAL A 24 0.34 8.94 -7.78
CA VAL A 24 -0.58 10.02 -8.13
C VAL A 24 -0.29 11.26 -7.29
N GLU A 25 -0.09 11.06 -5.98
CA GLU A 25 0.29 12.13 -5.06
C GLU A 25 1.56 11.72 -4.30
N PRO A 26 2.70 12.39 -4.56
CA PRO A 26 3.93 12.07 -3.89
C PRO A 26 3.94 12.63 -2.46
N SER A 27 4.44 11.82 -1.52
CA SER A 27 4.75 12.29 -0.17
C SER A 27 5.84 13.36 -0.19
N SER A 28 5.80 14.28 0.78
CA SER A 28 6.98 15.08 1.10
C SER A 28 8.12 14.19 1.66
N ASP A 29 7.78 13.05 2.26
CA ASP A 29 8.72 12.04 2.76
C ASP A 29 8.98 10.94 1.72
N ARG A 30 10.07 11.10 0.96
CA ARG A 30 10.53 10.09 -0.01
C ARG A 30 10.88 8.75 0.62
N ARG A 31 11.16 8.67 1.93
CA ARG A 31 11.44 7.40 2.61
C ARG A 31 10.14 6.61 2.80
N ALA A 32 9.04 7.27 3.11
CA ALA A 32 7.72 6.63 3.23
C ALA A 32 7.32 5.90 1.94
N VAL A 33 7.51 6.52 0.77
CA VAL A 33 7.22 5.88 -0.53
C VAL A 33 8.09 4.65 -0.76
N ARG A 34 9.37 4.71 -0.41
CA ARG A 34 10.30 3.56 -0.57
C ARG A 34 9.96 2.39 0.35
N GLU A 35 9.60 2.67 1.60
CA GLU A 35 9.19 1.62 2.53
C GLU A 35 7.83 1.01 2.11
N LEU A 36 6.92 1.82 1.56
CA LEU A 36 5.68 1.33 0.95
C LEU A 36 5.97 0.39 -0.23
N GLU A 37 6.85 0.78 -1.15
CA GLU A 37 7.26 -0.08 -2.27
C GLU A 37 7.82 -1.43 -1.80
N LYS A 38 8.62 -1.43 -0.74
CA LYS A 38 9.15 -2.67 -0.15
C LYS A 38 8.03 -3.52 0.45
N ALA A 39 7.14 -2.90 1.23
CA ALA A 39 6.02 -3.59 1.86
C ALA A 39 5.09 -4.25 0.82
N LEU A 40 4.86 -3.61 -0.31
CA LEU A 40 4.05 -4.15 -1.41
C LEU A 40 4.70 -5.34 -2.12
N LYS A 41 6.03 -5.39 -2.15
CA LYS A 41 6.84 -6.43 -2.79
C LYS A 41 7.32 -7.54 -1.83
N ASN A 42 6.94 -7.49 -0.56
CA ASN A 42 7.46 -8.39 0.47
C ASN A 42 6.82 -9.78 0.43
N ASP A 43 7.52 -10.74 1.05
CA ASP A 43 7.23 -12.18 1.20
C ASP A 43 5.75 -12.56 1.00
N PRO A 44 5.42 -13.48 0.06
CA PRO A 44 4.06 -13.97 -0.18
C PRO A 44 3.31 -14.45 1.07
N ASN A 45 4.02 -14.91 2.11
CA ASN A 45 3.42 -15.32 3.39
C ASN A 45 2.84 -14.13 4.18
N PHE A 46 3.25 -12.91 3.84
CA PHE A 46 2.80 -11.65 4.42
C PHE A 46 2.27 -10.71 3.34
N ALA A 47 1.71 -11.28 2.26
CA ALA A 47 1.08 -10.53 1.18
C ALA A 47 0.12 -9.46 1.76
N PRO A 48 0.29 -8.18 1.39
CA PRO A 48 -0.47 -7.08 1.98
C PRO A 48 -1.95 -7.08 1.58
N PHE A 49 -2.31 -7.85 0.55
CA PHE A 49 -3.68 -7.98 0.08
C PHE A 49 -4.12 -9.44 0.13
N VAL A 50 -5.39 -9.64 0.46
CA VAL A 50 -6.03 -10.95 0.32
C VAL A 50 -5.98 -11.33 -1.17
N PRO A 51 -5.46 -12.52 -1.53
CA PRO A 51 -5.34 -12.91 -2.92
C PRO A 51 -6.68 -12.86 -3.65
N ALA A 52 -6.70 -12.31 -4.87
CA ALA A 52 -7.92 -12.07 -5.65
C ALA A 52 -8.74 -13.34 -5.94
N ASN A 53 -8.08 -14.51 -5.88
CA ASN A 53 -8.73 -15.82 -6.02
C ASN A 53 -9.74 -16.14 -4.91
N TYR A 54 -9.62 -15.53 -3.73
CA TYR A 54 -10.60 -15.66 -2.64
C TYR A 54 -11.90 -14.87 -2.90
N ASP A 55 -11.90 -13.93 -3.85
CA ASP A 55 -13.06 -13.09 -4.21
C ASP A 55 -13.59 -13.39 -5.63
N LYS A 56 -13.18 -14.50 -6.27
CA LYS A 56 -13.57 -14.89 -7.66
C LYS A 56 -13.39 -13.78 -8.72
N ARG A 57 -12.50 -12.80 -8.47
CA ARG A 57 -12.16 -11.75 -9.43
C ARG A 57 -11.06 -12.22 -10.38
N SER A 58 -10.83 -11.46 -11.45
CA SER A 58 -9.69 -11.64 -12.36
C SER A 58 -8.38 -11.79 -11.58
N ASP A 59 -7.43 -12.56 -12.10
CA ASP A 59 -6.12 -12.86 -11.49
C ASP A 59 -5.29 -11.61 -11.15
N THR A 60 -5.70 -10.43 -11.60
CA THR A 60 -5.08 -9.15 -11.24
C THR A 60 -6.15 -8.08 -11.03
N VAL A 61 -6.00 -7.29 -9.96
CA VAL A 61 -6.91 -6.18 -9.62
C VAL A 61 -6.09 -4.90 -9.46
N ARG A 62 -6.59 -3.79 -10.00
CA ARG A 62 -6.01 -2.46 -9.79
C ARG A 62 -6.68 -1.77 -8.61
N VAL A 63 -5.87 -1.30 -7.66
CA VAL A 63 -6.34 -0.59 -6.46
C VAL A 63 -5.71 0.80 -6.38
N ILE A 64 -6.43 1.72 -5.74
CA ILE A 64 -5.92 3.04 -5.35
C ILE A 64 -5.74 2.99 -3.84
N LEU A 65 -4.53 3.29 -3.37
CA LEU A 65 -4.19 3.34 -1.96
C LEU A 65 -3.94 4.80 -1.57
N LYS A 66 -4.72 5.30 -0.63
CA LYS A 66 -4.51 6.60 0.03
C LYS A 66 -4.00 6.36 1.43
N ILE A 67 -2.76 6.75 1.68
CA ILE A 67 -2.07 6.54 2.95
C ILE A 67 -1.85 7.90 3.60
N ASN A 68 -2.37 8.05 4.81
CA ASN A 68 -2.22 9.27 5.60
C ASN A 68 -1.36 8.97 6.81
N ARG A 69 -0.37 9.83 7.07
CA ARG A 69 0.35 9.80 8.34
C ARG A 69 -0.58 10.25 9.47
N VAL A 70 -0.66 9.45 10.53
CA VAL A 70 -1.39 9.78 11.76
C VAL A 70 -0.45 9.62 12.94
N ASP A 71 -0.25 10.69 13.71
CA ASP A 71 0.52 10.62 14.94
C ASP A 71 -0.40 10.12 16.08
N ILE A 72 -0.11 8.94 16.62
CA ILE A 72 -0.90 8.32 17.69
C ILE A 72 -0.29 8.69 19.04
N GLN A 73 -1.05 9.37 19.91
CA GLN A 73 -0.66 9.58 21.30
C GLN A 73 -1.02 8.34 22.12
N THR A 74 -0.03 7.53 22.46
CA THR A 74 -0.23 6.44 23.42
C THR A 74 -0.23 7.02 24.83
N HIS A 75 -1.42 7.17 25.43
CA HIS A 75 -1.50 7.42 26.87
C HIS A 75 -1.10 6.14 27.60
N THR A 76 0.14 6.12 28.10
CA THR A 76 0.54 5.11 29.09
C THR A 76 -0.21 5.41 30.38
N LYS A 77 -1.13 4.53 30.77
CA LYS A 77 -1.72 4.50 32.12
C LYS A 77 -0.77 3.82 33.08
#